data_AF-A0A5D0HK59-F1
#
_entry.id   AF-A0A5D0HK59-F1
#
_cell.length_a   1.000
_cell.length_b   1.000
_cell.length_c   1.000
_cell.angle_alpha   90.00
_cell.angle_beta   90.00
_cell.angle_gamma   90.00
#
_symmetry.space_group_name_H-M   'P 1'
#
loop_
_entity.id
_entity.type
_entity.pdbx_description
1 polymer ?
#
loop_
_entity_poly.entity_id
_entity_poly.type
_entity_poly.pdbx_seq_one_letter_code
_entity_poly.pdbx_strand_id
1 'polypeptide(L)'
;MKKVLVFLLALIAISCGKEQRDLVVKTNVKGLKKGTVYLKKAKDTVLVTVDSIVVNGTPQFELYSDLDSPEVFFLYLDKNSKIEDRITFFADKGVTEINTTVKNFAFDAKIKGSEQQKVLEEYLAVLSKLNNKNLDLIKENFEAQKAGDTAKINQIEKQYKASIRRKYLYTVNFAVNHSNSEVAPYLALTEAYNANINLLDTINNALTPKVKTSKYGKALDKFIKDIKEESKTED
;
A
#
# COMPACT_ATOMS: atom_id res chain seq x y z
N MET A 1 -16.49 46.49 36.55
CA MET A 1 -17.16 45.49 35.68
C MET A 1 -16.94 45.69 34.17
N LYS A 2 -16.52 46.87 33.67
CA LYS A 2 -16.21 47.06 32.23
C LYS A 2 -14.85 46.50 31.76
N LYS A 3 -13.85 46.37 32.66
CA LYS A 3 -12.50 45.88 32.30
C LYS A 3 -12.37 44.35 32.20
N VAL A 4 -13.29 43.60 32.81
CA VAL A 4 -13.32 42.12 32.74
C VAL A 4 -13.95 41.62 31.44
N LEU A 5 -14.92 42.39 30.90
CA LEU A 5 -15.58 42.06 29.63
C LEU A 5 -14.64 42.15 28.42
N VAL A 6 -13.65 43.04 28.46
CA VAL A 6 -12.66 43.22 27.38
C VAL A 6 -11.65 42.06 27.35
N PHE A 7 -11.33 41.47 28.50
CA PHE A 7 -10.45 40.30 28.58
C PHE A 7 -11.13 39.01 28.09
N LEU A 8 -12.46 38.89 28.26
CA LEU A 8 -13.22 37.74 27.79
C LEU A 8 -13.43 37.76 26.26
N LEU A 9 -13.48 38.95 25.64
CA LEU A 9 -13.59 39.09 24.19
C LEU A 9 -12.27 38.82 23.44
N ALA A 10 -11.11 39.02 24.09
CA ALA A 10 -9.80 38.76 23.50
C ALA A 10 -9.46 37.26 23.39
N LEU A 11 -10.10 36.40 24.20
CA LEU A 11 -9.89 34.94 24.17
C LEU A 11 -10.60 34.24 23.00
N ILE A 12 -11.53 34.90 22.32
CA ILE A 12 -12.32 34.30 21.22
C ILE A 12 -11.57 34.43 19.87
N ALA A 13 -10.51 35.24 19.80
CA ALA A 13 -9.80 35.53 18.54
C ALA A 13 -8.70 34.53 18.14
N ILE A 14 -8.46 33.45 18.90
CA ILE A 14 -7.39 32.46 18.61
C ILE A 14 -7.92 31.20 17.91
N SER A 15 -9.23 31.00 17.79
CA SER A 15 -9.79 29.81 17.13
C SER A 15 -10.01 30.04 15.63
N CYS A 16 -8.91 30.25 14.91
CA CYS A 16 -8.86 30.06 13.46
C CYS A 16 -7.52 29.41 13.09
N GLY A 17 -7.19 28.33 13.79
CA GLY A 17 -6.12 27.42 13.35
C GLY A 17 -6.60 26.74 12.07
N LYS A 18 -5.86 26.90 10.97
CA LYS A 18 -6.04 26.04 9.79
C LYS A 18 -6.00 24.60 10.29
N GLU A 19 -7.05 23.81 10.06
CA GLU A 19 -7.00 22.36 10.31
C GLU A 19 -5.82 21.80 9.51
N GLN A 20 -4.69 21.58 10.17
CA GLN A 20 -3.52 21.02 9.54
C GLN A 20 -3.76 19.52 9.42
N ARG A 21 -4.24 19.11 8.24
CA ARG A 21 -4.42 17.68 7.90
C ARG A 21 -3.06 16.99 7.93
N ASP A 22 -3.04 15.77 8.46
CA ASP A 22 -1.81 15.01 8.66
C ASP A 22 -1.11 14.67 7.34
N LEU A 23 -1.89 14.32 6.31
CA LEU A 23 -1.40 13.96 4.97
C LEU A 23 -1.88 14.97 3.93
N VAL A 24 -0.95 15.45 3.10
CA VAL A 24 -1.21 16.24 1.89
C VAL A 24 -0.69 15.47 0.67
N VAL A 25 -1.59 15.13 -0.26
CA VAL A 25 -1.27 14.43 -1.51
C VAL A 25 -1.30 15.43 -2.66
N LYS A 26 -0.12 15.93 -3.04
CA LYS A 26 0.04 16.85 -4.17
C LYS A 26 0.08 16.05 -5.46
N THR A 27 -0.93 16.22 -6.30
CA THR A 27 -1.07 15.42 -7.52
C THR A 27 -1.00 16.30 -8.76
N ASN A 28 -0.34 15.81 -9.79
CA ASN A 28 -0.35 16.38 -11.13
C ASN A 28 -0.65 15.28 -12.16
N VAL A 29 -1.80 15.40 -12.83
CA VAL A 29 -2.24 14.45 -13.86
C VAL A 29 -2.18 15.10 -15.24
N LYS A 30 -1.08 14.88 -15.96
CA LYS A 30 -0.89 15.48 -17.29
C LYS A 30 -1.99 15.01 -18.25
N GLY A 31 -2.65 15.99 -18.87
CA GLY A 31 -3.74 15.77 -19.82
C GLY A 31 -5.14 15.67 -19.20
N LEU A 32 -5.27 15.80 -17.87
CA LEU A 32 -6.57 15.79 -17.20
C LEU A 32 -7.26 17.14 -17.36
N LYS A 33 -8.28 17.20 -18.22
CA LYS A 33 -9.12 18.39 -18.42
C LYS A 33 -10.38 18.37 -17.56
N LYS A 34 -11.02 17.20 -17.46
CA LYS A 34 -12.24 16.94 -16.68
C LYS A 34 -12.19 15.53 -16.12
N GLY A 35 -12.64 15.35 -14.89
CA GLY A 35 -12.77 14.05 -14.22
C GLY A 35 -12.86 14.22 -12.71
N THR A 36 -13.15 13.14 -12.00
CA THR A 36 -13.13 13.15 -10.54
C THR A 36 -11.99 12.28 -10.04
N VAL A 37 -11.20 12.80 -9.11
CA VAL A 37 -10.12 12.07 -8.48
C VAL A 37 -10.52 11.77 -7.05
N TYR A 38 -10.32 10.53 -6.63
CA TYR A 38 -10.65 10.06 -5.28
C TYR A 38 -9.39 9.59 -4.58
N LEU A 39 -9.17 10.09 -3.37
CA LEU A 39 -8.24 9.52 -2.41
C LEU A 39 -9.00 8.49 -1.57
N LYS A 40 -8.54 7.24 -1.61
CA LYS A 40 -9.16 6.13 -0.89
C LYS A 40 -8.15 5.44 0.01
N LYS A 41 -8.66 4.79 1.06
CA LYS A 41 -7.88 3.86 1.90
C LYS A 41 -8.70 2.63 2.27
N ALA A 42 -8.02 1.58 2.70
CA ALA A 42 -8.69 0.39 3.20
C ALA A 42 -9.17 0.61 4.64
N LYS A 43 -10.46 0.40 4.86
CA LYS A 43 -11.09 0.28 6.18
C LYS A 43 -11.70 -1.10 6.25
N ASP A 44 -11.09 -1.97 7.05
CA ASP A 44 -11.42 -3.40 7.11
C ASP A 44 -11.30 -4.05 5.71
N THR A 45 -12.39 -4.62 5.19
CA THR A 45 -12.44 -5.30 3.89
C THR A 45 -12.86 -4.38 2.73
N VAL A 46 -13.17 -3.12 2.99
CA VAL A 46 -13.70 -2.17 1.98
C VAL A 46 -12.79 -0.97 1.77
N LEU A 47 -12.80 -0.45 0.54
CA LEU A 47 -12.15 0.82 0.22
C LEU A 47 -13.12 1.97 0.46
N VAL A 48 -12.72 2.90 1.32
CA VAL A 48 -13.48 4.11 1.62
C VAL A 48 -12.80 5.32 0.98
N THR A 49 -13.62 6.21 0.40
CA THR A 49 -13.15 7.54 -0.04
C THR A 49 -12.96 8.42 1.17
N VAL A 50 -11.76 8.97 1.35
CA VAL A 50 -11.44 9.92 2.42
C VAL A 50 -11.46 11.36 1.92
N ASP A 51 -11.17 11.56 0.63
CA ASP A 51 -11.24 12.87 -0.02
C ASP A 51 -11.48 12.70 -1.51
N SER A 52 -11.98 13.74 -2.17
CA SER A 52 -12.18 13.75 -3.61
C SER A 52 -12.16 15.17 -4.16
N ILE A 53 -11.80 15.29 -5.44
CA ILE A 53 -11.86 16.57 -6.14
C ILE A 53 -12.39 16.38 -7.56
N VAL A 54 -13.27 17.29 -7.96
CA VAL A 54 -13.71 17.43 -9.35
C VAL A 54 -12.73 18.35 -10.07
N VAL A 55 -11.99 17.80 -11.02
CA VAL A 55 -11.03 18.54 -11.83
C VAL A 55 -11.75 19.19 -13.00
N ASN A 56 -11.57 20.50 -13.16
CA ASN A 56 -12.07 21.27 -14.30
C ASN A 56 -11.02 22.30 -14.75
N GLY A 57 -10.15 21.89 -15.66
CA GLY A 57 -9.12 22.75 -16.26
C GLY A 57 -7.70 22.54 -15.71
N THR A 58 -7.48 22.59 -14.40
CA THR A 58 -6.14 22.52 -13.80
C THR A 58 -5.72 21.08 -13.48
N PRO A 59 -4.60 20.58 -14.03
CA PRO A 59 -4.16 19.21 -13.79
C PRO A 59 -3.48 19.00 -12.42
N GLN A 60 -3.13 20.09 -11.72
CA GLN A 60 -2.59 20.07 -10.36
C GLN A 60 -3.67 20.29 -9.32
N PHE A 61 -3.66 19.46 -8.28
CA PHE A 61 -4.59 19.54 -7.16
C PHE A 61 -3.99 18.87 -5.92
N GLU A 62 -4.60 19.13 -4.77
CA GLU A 62 -4.25 18.52 -3.50
C GLU A 62 -5.45 17.74 -2.96
N LEU A 63 -5.17 16.61 -2.32
CA LEU A 63 -6.12 15.81 -1.54
C LEU A 63 -5.55 15.62 -0.15
N TYR A 64 -6.42 15.45 0.84
CA TYR A 64 -6.04 15.43 2.25
C TYR A 64 -6.58 14.21 2.98
N SER A 65 -5.90 13.79 4.04
CA SER A 65 -6.43 12.78 4.96
C SER A 65 -5.83 12.97 6.35
N ASP A 66 -6.58 12.57 7.37
CA ASP A 66 -6.03 12.32 8.69
C ASP A 66 -5.34 10.95 8.70
N LEU A 67 -4.27 10.81 9.48
CA LEU A 67 -3.39 9.65 9.43
C LEU A 67 -2.75 9.35 10.79
N ASP A 68 -3.24 8.35 11.50
CA ASP A 68 -2.72 7.99 12.82
C ASP A 68 -1.34 7.31 12.75
N SER A 69 -1.15 6.45 11.75
CA SER A 69 0.10 5.72 11.49
C SER A 69 0.28 5.50 9.99
N PRO A 70 1.51 5.32 9.50
CA PRO A 70 1.76 5.06 8.10
C PRO A 70 0.88 3.93 7.54
N GLU A 71 0.20 4.18 6.42
CA GLU A 71 -0.70 3.21 5.78
C GLU A 71 -0.78 3.36 4.25
N VAL A 72 -1.33 2.37 3.57
CA VAL A 72 -1.54 2.38 2.12
C VAL A 72 -2.78 3.17 1.73
N PHE A 73 -2.59 4.08 0.79
CA PHE A 73 -3.63 4.84 0.11
C PHE A 73 -3.68 4.49 -1.38
N PHE A 74 -4.81 4.82 -1.98
CA PHE A 74 -5.07 4.63 -3.39
C PHE A 74 -5.61 5.92 -3.99
N LEU A 75 -5.02 6.33 -5.10
CA LEU A 75 -5.55 7.40 -5.94
C LEU A 75 -6.32 6.77 -7.10
N TYR A 76 -7.59 7.12 -7.24
CA TYR A 76 -8.47 6.67 -8.34
C TYR A 76 -8.80 7.84 -9.24
N LEU A 77 -8.75 7.62 -10.55
CA LEU A 77 -9.23 8.58 -11.55
C LEU A 77 -10.50 8.05 -12.21
N ASP A 78 -11.64 8.67 -11.91
CA ASP A 78 -12.86 8.46 -12.67
C ASP A 78 -12.85 9.33 -13.93
N LYS A 79 -12.53 8.67 -15.04
CA LYS A 79 -12.53 9.22 -16.40
C LYS A 79 -13.66 8.67 -17.28
N ASN A 80 -14.73 8.12 -16.69
CA ASN A 80 -15.81 7.41 -17.40
C ASN A 80 -15.31 6.24 -18.28
N SER A 81 -14.22 5.58 -17.90
CA SER A 81 -13.66 4.43 -18.64
C SER A 81 -13.82 3.13 -17.86
N LYS A 82 -13.98 2.00 -18.56
CA LYS A 82 -14.12 0.65 -17.96
C LYS A 82 -12.86 0.14 -17.24
N ILE A 83 -11.73 0.83 -17.38
CA ILE A 83 -10.48 0.45 -16.73
C ILE A 83 -10.37 1.23 -15.42
N GLU A 84 -10.47 0.52 -14.30
CA GLU A 84 -10.16 1.04 -12.98
C GLU A 84 -8.64 1.14 -12.80
N ASP A 85 -8.04 2.22 -13.32
CA ASP A 85 -6.64 2.52 -13.04
C ASP A 85 -6.52 3.17 -11.65
N ARG A 86 -5.69 2.57 -10.79
CA ARG A 86 -5.39 3.09 -9.45
C ARG A 86 -3.88 3.25 -9.25
N ILE A 87 -3.47 4.29 -8.55
CA ILE A 87 -2.10 4.44 -8.06
C ILE A 87 -2.11 4.07 -6.58
N THR A 88 -1.33 3.06 -6.21
CA THR A 88 -1.13 2.65 -4.81
C THR A 88 0.12 3.31 -4.27
N PHE A 89 0.07 3.87 -3.07
CA PHE A 89 1.22 4.46 -2.40
C PHE A 89 1.14 4.30 -0.88
N PHE A 90 2.29 4.23 -0.23
CA PHE A 90 2.42 4.15 1.21
C PHE A 90 2.62 5.56 1.78
N ALA A 91 1.63 6.06 2.51
CA ALA A 91 1.66 7.41 3.06
C ALA A 91 2.17 7.43 4.50
N ASP A 92 2.79 8.55 4.88
CA ASP A 92 3.06 8.96 6.27
C ASP A 92 2.65 10.43 6.40
N LYS A 93 2.65 10.96 7.62
CA LYS A 93 2.38 12.38 7.89
C LYS A 93 3.32 13.25 7.06
N GLY A 94 2.76 14.31 6.47
CA GLY A 94 3.48 15.24 5.61
C GLY A 94 2.97 15.21 4.17
N VAL A 95 3.90 15.39 3.22
CA VAL A 95 3.58 15.60 1.80
C VAL A 95 3.98 14.39 0.99
N THR A 96 3.05 13.85 0.20
CA THR A 96 3.34 12.92 -0.89
C THR A 96 3.06 13.60 -2.22
N GLU A 97 4.03 13.63 -3.12
CA GLU A 97 3.88 14.17 -4.47
C GLU A 97 3.68 13.03 -5.48
N ILE A 98 2.65 13.12 -6.34
CA ILE A 98 2.34 12.13 -7.36
C ILE A 98 2.23 12.81 -8.72
N ASN A 99 3.05 12.39 -9.68
CA ASN A 99 2.99 12.87 -11.07
C ASN A 99 2.65 11.71 -12.00
N THR A 100 1.67 11.88 -12.87
CA THR A 100 1.23 10.83 -13.81
C THR A 100 0.57 11.43 -15.07
N THR A 101 0.06 10.58 -15.97
CA THR A 101 -0.71 10.97 -17.16
C THR A 101 -2.09 10.33 -17.17
N VAL A 102 -3.07 10.94 -17.84
CA VAL A 102 -4.41 10.32 -18.01
C VAL A 102 -4.35 9.01 -18.81
N LYS A 103 -3.41 8.94 -19.77
CA LYS A 103 -3.27 7.81 -20.70
C LYS A 103 -2.87 6.53 -19.97
N ASN A 104 -1.90 6.64 -19.07
CA ASN A 104 -1.28 5.51 -18.37
C ASN A 104 -1.26 5.80 -16.85
N PHE A 105 -2.43 6.04 -16.26
CA PHE A 105 -2.54 6.64 -14.92
C PHE A 105 -1.77 5.87 -13.83
N ALA A 106 -1.86 4.54 -13.81
CA ALA A 106 -1.11 3.72 -12.88
C ALA A 106 0.38 3.55 -13.27
N PHE A 107 0.66 3.38 -14.57
CA PHE A 107 1.99 3.00 -15.06
C PHE A 107 2.99 4.16 -15.16
N ASP A 108 2.53 5.37 -15.49
CA ASP A 108 3.38 6.56 -15.60
C ASP A 108 3.61 7.23 -14.24
N ALA A 109 3.02 6.70 -13.17
CA ALA A 109 3.06 7.29 -11.84
C ALA A 109 4.50 7.38 -11.30
N LYS A 110 4.88 8.59 -10.89
CA LYS A 110 6.12 8.87 -10.15
C LYS A 110 5.72 9.43 -8.79
N ILE A 111 6.10 8.72 -7.75
CA ILE A 111 5.74 9.05 -6.37
C ILE A 111 7.00 9.55 -5.66
N LYS A 112 6.90 10.69 -4.98
CA LYS A 112 7.88 11.17 -4.02
C LYS A 112 7.16 11.24 -2.67
N GLY A 113 7.29 10.16 -1.92
CA GLY A 113 6.61 9.95 -0.64
C GLY A 113 7.54 9.90 0.56
N SER A 114 7.03 9.32 1.64
CA SER A 114 7.75 9.13 2.90
C SER A 114 8.86 8.08 2.79
N GLU A 115 9.63 7.88 3.87
CA GLU A 115 10.58 6.76 3.96
C GLU A 115 9.88 5.41 3.77
N GLN A 116 8.61 5.27 4.18
CA GLN A 116 7.84 4.04 3.95
C GLN A 116 7.56 3.80 2.47
N GLN A 117 7.30 4.85 1.70
CA GLN A 117 7.17 4.71 0.25
C GLN A 117 8.48 4.21 -0.38
N LYS A 118 9.64 4.71 0.06
CA LYS A 118 10.95 4.26 -0.45
C LYS A 118 11.22 2.79 -0.12
N VAL A 119 10.93 2.36 1.11
CA VAL A 119 11.07 0.95 1.53
C VAL A 119 10.17 0.04 0.68
N LEU A 120 8.92 0.47 0.43
CA LEU A 120 8.01 -0.27 -0.45
C LEU A 120 8.55 -0.34 -1.89
N GLU A 121 9.05 0.76 -2.44
CA GLU A 121 9.62 0.81 -3.80
C GLU A 121 10.84 -0.10 -3.96
N GLU A 122 11.73 -0.17 -2.96
CA GLU A 122 12.86 -1.10 -2.93
C GLU A 122 12.38 -2.55 -3.07
N TYR A 123 11.38 -2.94 -2.26
CA TYR A 123 10.80 -4.27 -2.31
C TYR A 123 10.15 -4.56 -3.68
N LEU A 124 9.33 -3.63 -4.18
CA LEU A 124 8.61 -3.78 -5.46
C LEU A 124 9.58 -3.89 -6.65
N ALA A 125 10.73 -3.22 -6.60
CA ALA A 125 11.76 -3.33 -7.63
C ALA A 125 12.33 -4.75 -7.75
N VAL A 126 12.49 -5.45 -6.63
CA VAL A 126 12.91 -6.86 -6.63
C VAL A 126 11.77 -7.78 -7.03
N LEU A 127 10.57 -7.54 -6.51
CA LEU A 127 9.38 -8.34 -6.84
C LEU A 127 9.06 -8.30 -8.33
N SER A 128 9.20 -7.14 -8.98
CA SER A 128 9.02 -6.98 -10.42
C SER A 128 9.92 -7.92 -11.23
N LYS A 129 11.19 -8.08 -10.83
CA LYS A 129 12.13 -9.01 -11.48
C LYS A 129 11.71 -10.48 -11.32
N LEU A 130 11.17 -10.84 -10.15
CA LEU A 130 10.64 -12.19 -9.92
C LEU A 130 9.38 -12.44 -10.76
N ASN A 131 8.49 -11.45 -10.86
CA ASN A 131 7.28 -11.54 -11.66
C ASN A 131 7.59 -11.71 -13.15
N ASN A 132 8.58 -10.98 -13.69
CA ASN A 132 9.00 -11.14 -15.09
C ASN A 132 9.47 -12.58 -15.38
N LYS A 133 10.25 -13.18 -14.47
CA LYS A 133 10.65 -14.60 -14.61
C LYS A 133 9.45 -15.55 -14.55
N ASN A 134 8.43 -15.23 -13.75
CA ASN A 134 7.21 -16.03 -13.70
C ASN A 134 6.41 -15.93 -15.01
N LEU A 135 6.42 -14.78 -15.70
CA LEU A 135 5.80 -14.63 -17.02
C LEU A 135 6.50 -15.50 -18.07
N ASP A 136 7.83 -15.62 -18.01
CA ASP A 136 8.58 -16.53 -18.89
C ASP A 136 8.16 -17.99 -18.65
N LEU A 137 8.02 -18.41 -17.40
CA LEU A 137 7.53 -19.76 -17.05
C LEU A 137 6.09 -20.01 -17.54
N ILE A 138 5.21 -19.01 -17.46
CA ILE A 138 3.83 -19.11 -17.98
C ILE A 138 3.86 -19.33 -19.50
N LYS A 139 4.69 -18.58 -20.21
CA LYS A 139 4.87 -18.74 -21.66
C LYS A 139 5.40 -20.12 -22.00
N GLU A 140 6.47 -20.56 -21.35
CA GLU A 140 7.04 -21.90 -21.55
C GLU A 140 6.03 -23.01 -21.26
N ASN A 141 5.19 -22.84 -20.24
CA ASN A 141 4.16 -23.81 -19.89
C ASN A 141 3.08 -23.91 -20.98
N PHE A 142 2.65 -22.76 -21.51
CA PHE A 142 1.70 -22.73 -22.63
C PHE A 142 2.24 -23.43 -23.87
N GLU A 143 3.53 -23.20 -24.20
CA GLU A 143 4.19 -23.87 -25.33
C GLU A 143 4.32 -25.38 -25.11
N ALA A 144 4.70 -25.82 -23.91
CA ALA A 144 4.82 -27.23 -23.57
C ALA A 144 3.46 -27.96 -23.60
N GLN A 145 2.39 -27.30 -23.12
CA GLN A 145 1.02 -27.81 -23.22
C GLN A 145 0.59 -28.00 -24.67
N LYS A 146 0.89 -27.04 -25.54
CA LYS A 146 0.59 -27.14 -26.97
C LYS A 146 1.34 -28.30 -27.64
N ALA A 147 2.57 -28.58 -27.19
CA ALA A 147 3.41 -29.66 -27.72
C ALA A 147 3.11 -31.04 -27.10
N GLY A 148 2.30 -31.11 -26.03
CA GLY A 148 2.07 -32.36 -25.29
C GLY A 148 3.28 -32.83 -24.47
N ASP A 149 4.26 -31.95 -24.22
CA ASP A 149 5.49 -32.28 -23.50
C ASP A 149 5.26 -32.33 -21.99
N THR A 150 4.80 -33.48 -21.52
CA THR A 150 4.49 -33.70 -20.10
C THR A 150 5.73 -33.61 -19.20
N ALA A 151 6.93 -33.95 -19.72
CA ALA A 151 8.17 -33.86 -18.94
C ALA A 151 8.54 -32.40 -18.67
N LYS A 152 8.45 -31.54 -19.70
CA LYS A 152 8.68 -30.10 -19.57
C LYS A 152 7.64 -29.43 -18.69
N ILE A 153 6.37 -29.80 -18.78
CA ILE A 153 5.31 -29.29 -17.87
C ILE A 153 5.66 -29.57 -16.41
N ASN A 154 6.01 -30.81 -16.08
CA ASN A 154 6.40 -31.19 -14.71
C ASN A 154 7.65 -30.45 -14.21
N GLN A 155 8.60 -30.16 -15.10
CA GLN A 155 9.77 -29.35 -14.77
C GLN A 155 9.38 -27.90 -14.46
N ILE A 156 8.51 -27.29 -15.26
CA ILE A 156 8.06 -25.91 -15.06
C ILE A 156 7.27 -25.78 -13.75
N GLU A 157 6.44 -26.76 -13.41
CA GLU A 157 5.71 -26.76 -12.13
C GLU A 157 6.68 -26.74 -10.92
N LYS A 158 7.77 -27.50 -10.99
CA LYS A 158 8.83 -27.47 -9.96
C LYS A 158 9.50 -26.09 -9.87
N GLN A 159 9.78 -25.47 -11.02
CA GLN A 159 10.36 -24.12 -11.08
C GLN A 159 9.40 -23.07 -10.49
N TYR A 160 8.10 -23.18 -10.77
CA TYR A 160 7.07 -22.31 -10.21
C TYR A 160 7.00 -22.42 -8.68
N LYS A 161 6.95 -23.64 -8.14
CA LYS A 161 7.00 -23.90 -6.69
C LYS A 161 8.27 -23.32 -6.05
N ALA A 162 9.41 -23.47 -6.71
CA ALA A 162 10.67 -22.89 -6.23
C ALA A 162 10.67 -21.35 -6.27
N SER A 163 10.04 -20.75 -7.28
CA SER A 163 9.89 -19.29 -7.40
C SER A 163 9.03 -18.72 -6.27
N ILE A 164 7.89 -19.37 -5.96
CA ILE A 164 7.03 -18.98 -4.82
C ILE A 164 7.80 -19.05 -3.51
N ARG A 165 8.52 -20.14 -3.24
CA ARG A 165 9.34 -20.29 -2.02
C ARG A 165 10.38 -19.17 -1.92
N ARG A 166 11.03 -18.83 -3.03
CA ARG A 166 12.01 -17.73 -3.07
C ARG A 166 11.37 -16.38 -2.79
N LYS A 167 10.17 -16.11 -3.33
CA LYS A 167 9.40 -14.90 -3.04
C LYS A 167 9.09 -14.78 -1.55
N TYR A 168 8.62 -15.85 -0.91
CA TYR A 168 8.32 -15.83 0.53
C TYR A 168 9.57 -15.62 1.37
N LEU A 169 10.65 -16.35 1.11
CA LEU A 169 11.91 -16.17 1.84
C LEU A 169 12.47 -14.75 1.67
N TYR A 170 12.41 -14.19 0.47
CA TYR A 170 12.81 -12.81 0.24
C TYR A 170 11.94 -11.83 1.04
N THR A 171 10.62 -12.01 1.01
CA THR A 171 9.67 -11.16 1.76
C THR A 171 9.92 -11.21 3.25
N VAL A 172 10.13 -12.40 3.81
CA VAL A 172 10.46 -12.59 5.23
C VAL A 172 11.75 -11.89 5.60
N ASN A 173 12.83 -12.13 4.85
CA ASN A 173 14.13 -11.51 5.11
C ASN A 173 14.06 -9.99 4.98
N PHE A 174 13.36 -9.48 3.96
CA PHE A 174 13.16 -8.05 3.75
C PHE A 174 12.43 -7.41 4.92
N ALA A 175 11.32 -8.02 5.38
CA ALA A 175 10.53 -7.53 6.49
C ALA A 175 11.30 -7.56 7.83
N VAL A 176 12.09 -8.61 8.08
CA VAL A 176 12.95 -8.70 9.27
C VAL A 176 14.03 -7.61 9.27
N ASN A 177 14.65 -7.35 8.12
CA ASN A 177 15.68 -6.31 7.99
C ASN A 177 15.13 -4.87 8.02
N HIS A 178 13.83 -4.70 7.77
CA HIS A 178 13.11 -3.43 7.85
C HIS A 178 12.09 -3.43 9.00
N SER A 179 12.40 -4.06 10.12
CA SER A 179 11.47 -4.26 11.25
C SER A 179 11.02 -2.97 11.96
N ASN A 180 11.67 -1.85 11.66
CA ASN A 180 11.31 -0.50 12.09
C ASN A 180 10.37 0.23 11.11
N SER A 181 9.99 -0.40 10.00
CA SER A 181 9.08 0.12 8.99
C SER A 181 7.70 -0.54 9.08
N GLU A 182 6.62 0.24 8.98
CA GLU A 182 5.25 -0.27 8.85
C GLU A 182 5.02 -1.04 7.54
N VAL A 183 5.93 -0.95 6.57
CA VAL A 183 5.93 -1.78 5.35
C VAL A 183 6.20 -3.24 5.67
N ALA A 184 7.02 -3.56 6.69
CA ALA A 184 7.35 -4.95 7.04
C ALA A 184 6.10 -5.79 7.40
N PRO A 185 5.25 -5.39 8.36
CA PRO A 185 4.02 -6.14 8.65
C PRO A 185 2.99 -6.04 7.51
N TYR A 186 2.97 -4.94 6.75
CA TYR A 186 2.13 -4.85 5.57
C TYR A 186 2.46 -5.93 4.53
N LEU A 187 3.75 -6.08 4.18
CA LEU A 187 4.20 -7.10 3.23
C LEU A 187 3.96 -8.52 3.75
N ALA A 188 4.06 -8.76 5.06
CA ALA A 188 3.69 -10.04 5.64
C ALA A 188 2.22 -10.39 5.35
N LEU A 189 1.33 -9.42 5.53
CA LEU A 189 -0.12 -9.57 5.32
C LEU A 189 -0.51 -9.67 3.83
N THR A 190 0.23 -9.03 2.92
CA THR A 190 -0.16 -8.97 1.49
C THR A 190 0.63 -9.90 0.58
N GLU A 191 1.90 -10.17 0.90
CA GLU A 191 2.80 -10.92 0.02
C GLU A 191 3.21 -12.29 0.59
N ALA A 192 3.09 -12.47 1.91
CA ALA A 192 3.39 -13.71 2.61
C ALA A 192 2.17 -14.30 3.35
N TYR A 193 0.94 -13.90 2.98
CA TYR A 193 -0.30 -14.35 3.63
C TYR A 193 -0.41 -15.87 3.76
N ASN A 194 -0.05 -16.61 2.70
CA ASN A 194 -0.06 -18.08 2.64
C ASN A 194 1.30 -18.71 3.02
N ALA A 195 2.21 -17.96 3.65
CA ALA A 195 3.47 -18.51 4.12
C ALA A 195 3.24 -19.38 5.36
N ASN A 196 4.24 -20.22 5.67
CA ASN A 196 4.21 -20.99 6.91
C ASN A 196 4.13 -20.05 8.13
N ILE A 197 3.30 -20.39 9.11
CA ILE A 197 3.06 -19.55 10.29
C ILE A 197 4.33 -19.17 11.06
N ASN A 198 5.33 -20.06 11.10
CA ASN A 198 6.61 -19.77 11.76
C ASN A 198 7.37 -18.61 11.09
N LEU A 199 7.19 -18.43 9.78
CA LEU A 199 7.76 -17.29 9.05
C LEU A 199 7.04 -15.99 9.41
N LEU A 200 5.71 -16.05 9.56
CA LEU A 200 4.92 -14.90 10.01
C LEU A 200 5.28 -14.51 11.46
N ASP A 201 5.45 -15.48 12.34
CA ASP A 201 5.94 -15.28 13.72
C ASP A 201 7.33 -14.64 13.73
N THR A 202 8.23 -15.09 12.85
CA THR A 202 9.58 -14.54 12.73
C THR A 202 9.53 -13.04 12.40
N ILE A 203 8.69 -12.66 11.44
CA ILE A 203 8.50 -11.24 11.09
C ILE A 203 7.91 -10.49 12.29
N ASN A 204 6.80 -10.97 12.87
CA ASN A 204 6.09 -10.30 13.96
C ASN A 204 6.99 -10.07 15.19
N ASN A 205 7.81 -11.06 15.54
CA ASN A 205 8.73 -10.97 16.67
C ASN A 205 9.84 -9.95 16.45
N ALA A 206 10.36 -9.84 15.22
CA ALA A 206 11.41 -8.89 14.86
C ALA A 206 10.94 -7.42 14.89
N LEU A 207 9.63 -7.16 14.74
CA LEU A 207 9.08 -5.81 14.71
C LEU A 207 9.44 -4.99 15.96
N THR A 208 9.81 -3.74 15.75
CA THR A 208 10.03 -2.79 16.84
C THR A 208 8.73 -2.51 17.63
N PRO A 209 8.79 -2.11 18.91
CA PRO A 209 7.60 -1.79 19.69
C PRO A 209 6.68 -0.74 19.03
N LYS A 210 7.27 0.27 18.38
CA LYS A 210 6.52 1.27 17.61
C LYS A 210 5.71 0.60 16.49
N VAL A 211 6.35 -0.21 15.65
CA VAL A 211 5.68 -0.87 14.51
C VAL A 211 4.64 -1.88 15.00
N LYS A 212 4.88 -2.62 16.10
CA LYS A 212 3.89 -3.54 16.69
C LYS A 212 2.58 -2.86 17.08
N THR A 213 2.64 -1.58 17.46
CA THR A 213 1.44 -0.80 17.85
C THR A 213 0.78 -0.05 16.70
N SER A 214 1.40 -0.05 15.51
CA SER A 214 0.85 0.53 14.27
C SER A 214 -0.34 -0.27 13.72
N LYS A 215 -1.04 0.29 12.72
CA LYS A 215 -2.15 -0.37 12.02
C LYS A 215 -1.78 -1.78 11.55
N TYR A 216 -0.71 -1.92 10.78
CA TYR A 216 -0.32 -3.21 10.20
C TYR A 216 0.34 -4.15 11.20
N GLY A 217 1.08 -3.63 12.20
CA GLY A 217 1.64 -4.46 13.26
C GLY A 217 0.56 -5.17 14.07
N LYS A 218 -0.48 -4.43 14.48
CA LYS A 218 -1.66 -5.01 15.16
C LYS A 218 -2.41 -6.01 14.28
N ALA A 219 -2.56 -5.70 12.98
CA ALA A 219 -3.23 -6.59 12.05
C ALA A 219 -2.46 -7.91 11.85
N LEU A 220 -1.12 -7.87 11.77
CA LEU A 220 -0.29 -9.08 11.66
C LEU A 220 -0.37 -9.92 12.93
N ASP A 221 -0.27 -9.29 14.11
CA ASP A 221 -0.36 -9.99 15.40
C ASP A 221 -1.73 -10.67 15.56
N LYS A 222 -2.82 -9.98 15.19
CA LYS A 222 -4.16 -10.56 15.18
C LYS A 222 -4.26 -11.73 14.19
N PHE A 223 -3.81 -11.54 12.96
CA PHE A 223 -3.86 -12.58 11.94
C PHE A 223 -3.16 -13.89 12.36
N ILE A 224 -1.98 -13.78 12.97
CA ILE A 224 -1.24 -14.94 13.49
C ILE A 224 -1.98 -15.64 14.62
N LYS A 225 -2.61 -14.87 15.53
CA LYS A 225 -3.39 -15.43 16.64
C LYS A 225 -4.62 -16.19 16.12
N ASP A 226 -5.34 -15.60 15.18
CA ASP A 226 -6.54 -16.20 14.58
C ASP A 226 -6.19 -17.57 13.94
N ILE A 227 -5.11 -17.66 13.15
CA ILE A 227 -4.66 -18.94 12.57
C ILE A 227 -4.32 -19.98 13.65
N LYS A 228 -3.65 -19.57 14.74
CA LYS A 228 -3.27 -20.48 15.85
C LYS A 228 -4.46 -20.96 16.66
N GLU A 229 -5.53 -20.19 16.70
CA GLU A 229 -6.77 -20.58 17.39
C GLU A 229 -7.57 -21.55 16.52
N GLU A 230 -7.73 -21.25 15.23
CA GLU A 230 -8.38 -22.14 14.25
C GLU A 230 -7.69 -23.51 14.18
N SER A 231 -6.35 -23.56 14.16
CA SER A 231 -5.61 -24.83 14.12
C SER A 231 -5.78 -25.68 15.38
N LYS A 232 -6.15 -25.08 16.52
CA LYS A 232 -6.38 -25.83 17.78
C LYS A 232 -7.80 -26.37 17.89
N THR A 233 -8.74 -25.84 17.11
CA THR A 233 -10.13 -26.30 17.08
C THR A 233 -10.37 -27.43 16.10
N GLU A 234 -9.41 -27.70 15.21
CA GLU A 234 -9.45 -28.81 14.24
C GLU A 234 -8.80 -30.11 14.76
N ASP A 235 -8.11 -30.06 15.90
CA ASP A 235 -7.53 -31.21 16.62
C ASP A 235 -8.45 -31.67 17.78
#